data_AF-A0AAV5UYL5-F1
#
_entry.id   AF-A0AAV5UYL5-F1
#
_cell.length_a   1.000
_cell.length_b   1.000
_cell.length_c   1.000
_cell.angle_alpha   90.00
_cell.angle_beta   90.00
_cell.angle_gamma   90.00
#
_symmetry.space_group_name_H-M   'P 1'
#
loop_
_entity.id
_entity.type
_entity.pdbx_description
1 polymer ?
#
loop_
_entity_poly.entity_id
_entity_poly.type
_entity_poly.pdbx_seq_one_letter_code
_entity_poly.pdbx_strand_id
1 'polypeptide(L)'
;RVRSQSNSLTGYPIAFAKIVYQDYEFLEEQLAISYSDEHVFCFAVDRNVSDIFLALEMKVACRLSNISMNNFLRNVLKSGHFHNHAHFDCMHLVLLGRWNYIILMQNHDIVVKTTAEISMILKKLNGANDLVIGKSFWHDRCFIRESNFGKLGLCPGNLDEKEAENCARANIQLAKGFIHMTLSRETVEYITNQINITSFMNMLNEKV
;
A
#
# COMPACT_ATOMS: atom_id res chain seq x y z
N ARG A 1 19.61 -15.76 -1.97
CA ARG A 1 19.72 -16.73 -0.84
C ARG A 1 19.16 -16.08 0.42
N VAL A 2 17.83 -16.04 0.62
CA VAL A 2 17.26 -15.64 1.92
C VAL A 2 17.51 -16.76 2.93
N ARG A 3 18.60 -16.66 3.70
CA ARG A 3 18.91 -17.59 4.81
C ARG A 3 18.51 -16.91 6.12
N SER A 4 17.51 -17.50 6.76
CA SER A 4 17.06 -17.34 8.15
C SER A 4 18.09 -16.71 9.11
N GLN A 5 18.18 -15.39 9.11
CA GLN A 5 18.12 -14.65 10.35
C GLN A 5 16.72 -14.04 10.35
N SER A 6 15.71 -14.87 10.60
CA SER A 6 14.36 -14.35 10.81
C SER A 6 14.44 -13.39 11.99
N ASN A 7 13.98 -12.16 11.80
CA ASN A 7 13.88 -11.22 12.91
C ASN A 7 13.08 -11.87 14.05
N SER A 8 13.42 -11.54 15.30
CA SER A 8 12.75 -12.07 16.47
C SER A 8 11.25 -11.72 16.44
N LEU A 9 10.40 -12.67 16.81
CA LEU A 9 8.97 -12.45 16.92
C LEU A 9 8.66 -11.40 18.01
N THR A 10 7.98 -10.33 17.66
CA THR A 10 7.60 -9.24 18.57
C THR A 10 6.18 -9.40 19.12
N GLY A 11 5.44 -10.37 18.59
CA GLY A 11 4.01 -10.55 18.86
C GLY A 11 3.18 -9.41 18.28
N TYR A 12 3.73 -8.67 17.30
CA TYR A 12 3.05 -7.57 16.64
C TYR A 12 3.28 -7.63 15.13
N PRO A 13 2.54 -8.53 14.44
CA PRO A 13 2.59 -8.68 12.99
C PRO A 13 2.35 -7.38 12.22
N ILE A 14 3.18 -7.15 11.19
CA ILE A 14 3.17 -5.97 10.31
C ILE A 14 3.05 -6.47 8.87
N ALA A 15 2.30 -5.76 8.05
CA ALA A 15 2.25 -5.97 6.61
C ALA A 15 3.21 -4.99 5.89
N PHE A 16 3.91 -5.48 4.88
CA PHE A 16 4.74 -4.66 3.99
C PHE A 16 4.20 -4.81 2.57
N ALA A 17 3.81 -3.69 1.94
CA ALA A 17 3.39 -3.68 0.54
C ALA A 17 4.42 -2.92 -0.29
N LYS A 18 5.19 -3.65 -1.11
CA LYS A 18 6.29 -3.08 -1.88
C LYS A 18 6.02 -3.20 -3.38
N ILE A 19 6.10 -2.08 -4.09
CA ILE A 19 6.12 -2.08 -5.55
C ILE A 19 7.51 -2.49 -6.01
N VAL A 20 7.60 -3.49 -6.88
CA VAL A 20 8.88 -4.03 -7.38
C VAL A 20 8.92 -4.05 -8.90
N TYR A 21 10.04 -3.61 -9.49
CA TYR A 21 10.20 -3.55 -10.94
C TYR A 21 11.63 -3.76 -11.45
N GLN A 22 12.66 -3.72 -10.60
CA GLN A 22 14.05 -3.95 -11.00
C GLN A 22 14.97 -4.24 -9.81
N ASP A 23 16.23 -4.53 -10.08
CA ASP A 23 17.30 -4.71 -9.09
C ASP A 23 17.00 -5.83 -8.08
N TYR A 24 16.72 -7.04 -8.61
CA TYR A 24 16.29 -8.20 -7.81
C TYR A 24 17.24 -8.52 -6.63
N GLU A 25 18.56 -8.45 -6.83
CA GLU A 25 19.52 -8.74 -5.77
C GLU A 25 19.36 -7.80 -4.58
N PHE A 26 19.17 -6.50 -4.86
CA PHE A 26 18.87 -5.51 -3.83
C PHE A 26 17.55 -5.83 -3.13
N LEU A 27 16.50 -6.20 -3.86
CA LEU A 27 15.20 -6.55 -3.28
C LEU A 27 15.28 -7.80 -2.38
N GLU A 28 16.01 -8.82 -2.81
CA GLU A 28 16.22 -10.04 -2.02
C GLU A 28 16.99 -9.74 -0.72
N GLU A 29 18.00 -8.87 -0.77
CA GLU A 29 18.72 -8.41 0.43
C GLU A 29 17.83 -7.60 1.37
N GLN A 30 17.03 -6.67 0.85
CA GLN A 30 16.09 -5.90 1.67
C GLN A 30 15.02 -6.79 2.32
N LEU A 31 14.54 -7.80 1.60
CA LEU A 31 13.65 -8.81 2.18
C LEU A 31 14.38 -9.57 3.29
N ALA A 32 15.60 -10.05 3.06
CA ALA A 32 16.35 -10.80 4.07
C ALA A 32 16.57 -10.01 5.37
N ILE A 33 16.77 -8.70 5.30
CA ILE A 33 16.97 -7.82 6.47
C ILE A 33 15.65 -7.60 7.24
N SER A 34 14.51 -7.51 6.54
CA SER A 34 13.21 -7.19 7.14
C SER A 34 12.32 -8.41 7.42
N TYR A 35 12.71 -9.59 6.93
CA TYR A 35 11.90 -10.80 7.00
C TYR A 35 11.70 -11.27 8.44
N SER A 36 10.44 -11.59 8.76
CA SER A 36 10.00 -12.27 9.98
C SER A 36 8.83 -13.18 9.62
N ASP A 37 8.77 -14.37 10.21
CA ASP A 37 7.67 -15.31 9.97
C ASP A 37 6.31 -14.78 10.49
N GLU A 38 6.32 -13.80 11.41
CA GLU A 38 5.08 -13.16 11.87
C GLU A 38 4.57 -12.06 10.93
N HIS A 39 5.43 -11.51 10.06
CA HIS A 39 5.06 -10.42 9.15
C HIS A 39 4.41 -10.96 7.89
N VAL A 40 3.66 -10.09 7.21
CA VAL A 40 3.04 -10.37 5.91
C VAL A 40 3.70 -9.48 4.87
N PHE A 41 4.05 -10.02 3.72
CA PHE A 41 4.65 -9.26 2.63
C PHE A 41 3.77 -9.39 1.39
N CYS A 42 3.61 -8.27 0.69
CA CYS A 42 3.02 -8.25 -0.63
C CYS A 42 3.93 -7.52 -1.59
N PHE A 43 4.29 -8.19 -2.69
CA PHE A 43 5.04 -7.59 -3.79
C PHE A 43 4.10 -7.30 -4.95
N ALA A 44 3.88 -6.01 -5.22
CA ALA A 44 3.19 -5.55 -6.40
C ALA A 44 4.20 -5.43 -7.55
N VAL A 45 4.29 -6.48 -8.35
CA VAL A 45 5.22 -6.59 -9.48
C VAL A 45 4.70 -5.76 -10.66
N ASP A 46 5.56 -4.93 -11.22
CA ASP A 46 5.27 -4.15 -12.44
C ASP A 46 5.07 -5.05 -13.66
N ARG A 47 4.23 -4.62 -14.60
CA ARG A 47 3.93 -5.36 -15.83
C ARG A 47 5.10 -5.45 -16.81
N ASN A 48 6.02 -4.49 -16.80
CA ASN A 48 7.09 -4.37 -17.79
C ASN A 48 8.43 -4.94 -17.29
N VAL A 49 8.43 -5.70 -16.20
CA VAL A 49 9.63 -6.41 -15.73
C VAL A 49 10.05 -7.47 -16.75
N SER A 50 11.32 -7.89 -16.70
CA SER A 50 11.79 -9.00 -17.52
C SER A 50 11.22 -10.34 -17.03
N ASP A 51 11.09 -11.32 -17.93
CA ASP A 51 10.63 -12.67 -17.58
C ASP A 51 11.51 -13.32 -16.50
N ILE A 52 12.82 -13.03 -16.51
CA ILE A 52 13.76 -13.50 -15.51
C ILE A 52 13.43 -12.91 -14.14
N PHE A 53 13.18 -11.60 -14.08
CA PHE A 53 12.82 -10.91 -12.83
C PHE A 53 11.51 -11.49 -12.26
N LEU A 54 10.47 -11.59 -13.09
CA LEU A 54 9.18 -12.17 -12.69
C LEU A 54 9.35 -13.60 -12.17
N ALA A 55 10.10 -14.44 -12.87
CA ALA A 55 10.33 -15.82 -12.46
C ALA A 55 11.10 -15.93 -11.12
N LEU A 56 11.97 -14.97 -10.80
CA LEU A 56 12.68 -14.92 -9.53
C LEU A 56 11.75 -14.50 -8.38
N GLU A 57 10.95 -13.45 -8.56
CA GLU A 57 9.94 -13.03 -7.57
C GLU A 57 8.92 -14.15 -7.29
N MET A 58 8.44 -14.82 -8.33
CA MET A 58 7.54 -15.97 -8.19
C MET A 58 8.18 -17.11 -7.38
N LYS A 59 9.46 -17.39 -7.59
CA LYS A 59 10.17 -18.42 -6.81
C LYS A 59 10.26 -18.07 -5.32
N VAL A 60 10.41 -16.80 -4.98
CA VAL A 60 10.41 -16.33 -3.59
C VAL A 60 9.02 -16.49 -2.98
N ALA A 61 7.99 -15.96 -3.65
CA ALA A 61 6.60 -16.04 -3.17
C ALA A 61 6.11 -17.49 -3.00
N CYS A 62 6.46 -18.40 -3.91
CA CYS A 62 6.08 -19.82 -3.78
C CYS A 62 6.78 -20.55 -2.62
N ARG A 63 7.92 -20.03 -2.12
CA ARG A 63 8.69 -20.67 -1.04
C ARG A 63 8.33 -20.17 0.36
N LEU A 64 7.80 -18.96 0.46
CA LEU A 64 7.54 -18.28 1.73
C LEU A 64 6.04 -17.98 1.81
N SER A 65 5.33 -18.69 2.69
CA SER A 65 3.86 -18.67 2.76
C SER A 65 3.27 -17.34 3.22
N ASN A 66 4.07 -16.46 3.81
CA ASN A 66 3.68 -15.12 4.23
C ASN A 66 3.99 -14.04 3.17
N ILE A 67 4.37 -14.44 1.95
CA ILE A 67 4.61 -13.55 0.81
C ILE A 67 3.54 -13.78 -0.26
N SER A 68 2.86 -12.71 -0.64
CA SER A 68 1.87 -12.68 -1.71
C SER A 68 2.35 -11.79 -2.86
N MET A 69 1.85 -12.04 -4.06
CA MET A 69 2.04 -11.15 -5.22
C MET A 69 0.70 -10.81 -5.84
N ASN A 70 0.63 -9.67 -6.51
CA ASN A 70 -0.53 -9.26 -7.29
C ASN A 70 -0.83 -10.22 -8.44
N ASN A 71 -2.08 -10.70 -8.51
CA ASN A 71 -2.57 -11.49 -9.63
C ASN A 71 -2.67 -10.67 -10.94
N PHE A 72 -2.76 -9.35 -10.83
CA PHE A 72 -2.87 -8.42 -11.95
C PHE A 72 -1.67 -7.48 -11.97
N LEU A 73 -0.78 -7.67 -12.95
CA LEU A 73 0.38 -6.79 -13.12
C LEU A 73 -0.06 -5.43 -13.64
N ARG A 74 0.26 -4.37 -12.87
CA ARG A 74 -0.02 -2.97 -13.23
C ARG A 74 1.16 -2.39 -14.01
N ASN A 75 0.89 -1.51 -14.96
CA ASN A 75 1.93 -0.76 -15.67
C ASN A 75 2.29 0.50 -14.87
N VAL A 76 3.11 0.34 -13.85
CA VAL A 76 3.56 1.37 -12.92
C VAL A 76 4.58 2.27 -13.63
N LEU A 77 4.25 3.55 -13.77
CA LEU A 77 5.09 4.50 -14.52
C LEU A 77 5.95 5.36 -13.59
N LYS A 78 7.08 5.85 -14.10
CA LYS A 78 7.98 6.79 -13.39
C LYS A 78 7.28 8.07 -12.92
N SER A 79 6.18 8.46 -13.55
CA SER A 79 5.39 9.63 -13.17
C SER A 79 4.44 9.41 -11.99
N GLY A 80 4.39 8.19 -11.43
CA GLY A 80 3.48 7.85 -10.32
C GLY A 80 2.18 7.15 -10.74
N HIS A 81 1.93 7.00 -12.05
CA HIS A 81 0.70 6.33 -12.51
C HIS A 81 0.65 4.88 -12.06
N PHE A 82 -0.54 4.46 -11.63
CA PHE A 82 -0.86 3.12 -11.12
C PHE A 82 -0.13 2.70 -9.84
N HIS A 83 0.65 3.56 -9.18
CA HIS A 83 1.26 3.19 -7.90
C HIS A 83 0.19 2.96 -6.82
N ASN A 84 -0.83 3.84 -6.73
CA ASN A 84 -1.95 3.66 -5.80
C ASN A 84 -2.72 2.36 -6.06
N HIS A 85 -2.95 2.01 -7.33
CA HIS A 85 -3.59 0.73 -7.69
C HIS A 85 -2.75 -0.47 -7.27
N ALA A 86 -1.42 -0.40 -7.46
CA ALA A 86 -0.51 -1.46 -7.06
C ALA A 86 -0.53 -1.69 -5.53
N HIS A 87 -0.50 -0.61 -4.73
CA HIS A 87 -0.65 -0.72 -3.28
C HIS A 87 -2.05 -1.19 -2.87
N PHE A 88 -3.10 -0.73 -3.55
CA PHE A 88 -4.48 -1.16 -3.28
C PHE A 88 -4.71 -2.65 -3.58
N ASP A 89 -4.12 -3.17 -4.66
CA ASP A 89 -4.12 -4.61 -4.96
C ASP A 89 -3.45 -5.39 -3.81
N CYS A 90 -2.33 -4.88 -3.28
CA CYS A 90 -1.68 -5.47 -2.11
C CYS A 90 -2.51 -5.38 -0.83
N MET A 91 -3.21 -4.28 -0.60
CA MET A 91 -4.11 -4.11 0.56
C MET A 91 -5.14 -5.25 0.59
N HIS A 92 -5.76 -5.59 -0.55
CA HIS A 92 -6.68 -6.72 -0.61
C HIS A 92 -6.01 -8.07 -0.29
N LEU A 93 -4.80 -8.31 -0.80
CA LEU A 93 -4.10 -9.58 -0.60
C LEU A 93 -3.69 -9.81 0.86
N VAL A 94 -3.25 -8.76 1.55
CA VAL A 94 -2.77 -8.90 2.92
C VAL A 94 -3.92 -9.09 3.92
N LEU A 95 -5.17 -8.75 3.59
CA LEU A 95 -6.33 -8.90 4.50
C LEU A 95 -6.54 -10.35 4.97
N LEU A 96 -6.09 -11.33 4.19
CA LEU A 96 -6.13 -12.76 4.55
C LEU A 96 -5.20 -13.10 5.74
N GLY A 97 -4.15 -12.31 5.95
CA GLY A 97 -3.19 -12.47 7.04
C GLY A 97 -3.59 -11.72 8.32
N ARG A 98 -2.90 -12.01 9.43
CA ARG A 98 -3.01 -11.28 10.70
C ARG A 98 -1.89 -10.26 10.79
N TRP A 99 -2.24 -8.98 10.92
CA TRP A 99 -1.31 -7.84 11.01
C TRP A 99 -2.02 -6.62 11.57
N ASN A 100 -1.27 -5.66 12.11
CA ASN A 100 -1.81 -4.47 12.79
C ASN A 100 -1.71 -3.20 11.94
N TYR A 101 -0.60 -3.06 11.21
CA TYR A 101 -0.32 -1.94 10.31
C TYR A 101 0.28 -2.44 9.00
N ILE A 102 0.02 -1.72 7.91
CA ILE A 102 0.68 -1.90 6.62
C ILE A 102 1.63 -0.73 6.35
N ILE A 103 2.85 -1.02 5.90
CA ILE A 103 3.83 -0.03 5.45
C ILE A 103 3.91 -0.09 3.93
N LEU A 104 3.63 1.04 3.26
CA LEU A 104 3.68 1.17 1.81
C LEU A 104 5.08 1.58 1.34
N MET A 105 5.67 0.79 0.46
CA MET A 105 7.04 0.94 -0.01
C MET A 105 7.13 0.92 -1.55
N GLN A 106 8.17 1.54 -2.07
CA GLN A 106 8.60 1.53 -3.47
C GLN A 106 9.90 0.71 -3.62
N ASN A 107 10.27 0.40 -4.86
CA ASN A 107 11.34 -0.54 -5.22
C ASN A 107 12.65 -0.34 -4.42
N HIS A 108 13.12 0.90 -4.32
CA HIS A 108 14.41 1.24 -3.70
C HIS A 108 14.33 1.66 -2.24
N ASP A 109 13.18 1.52 -1.59
CA ASP A 109 13.07 1.84 -0.17
C ASP A 109 13.80 0.80 0.68
N ILE A 110 14.50 1.29 1.70
CA ILE A 110 15.29 0.52 2.67
C ILE A 110 14.64 0.67 4.04
N VAL A 111 14.49 -0.43 4.76
CA VAL A 111 14.04 -0.41 6.15
C VAL A 111 15.25 -0.08 7.05
N VAL A 112 15.18 1.05 7.77
CA VAL A 112 16.29 1.58 8.60
C VAL A 112 16.08 1.40 10.11
N LYS A 113 15.12 0.55 10.49
CA LYS A 113 14.76 0.22 11.87
C LYS A 113 14.61 -1.28 11.97
N THR A 114 15.01 -1.84 13.10
CA THR A 114 14.78 -3.26 13.39
C THR A 114 13.28 -3.53 13.53
N THR A 115 12.88 -4.78 13.33
CA THR A 115 11.49 -5.22 13.56
C THR A 115 10.98 -4.84 14.96
N ALA A 116 11.81 -4.97 16.00
CA ALA A 116 11.45 -4.59 17.36
C ALA A 116 11.17 -3.08 17.51
N GLU A 117 12.00 -2.23 16.92
CA GLU A 117 11.81 -0.77 16.93
C GLU A 117 10.53 -0.37 16.17
N ILE A 118 10.30 -0.96 15.00
CA ILE A 118 9.09 -0.69 14.21
C ILE A 118 7.85 -1.10 15.02
N SER A 119 7.81 -2.31 15.57
CA SER A 119 6.69 -2.76 16.41
C SER A 119 6.46 -1.85 17.63
N MET A 120 7.51 -1.34 18.26
CA MET A 120 7.39 -0.38 19.37
C MET A 120 6.77 0.95 18.92
N ILE A 121 7.22 1.50 17.79
CA ILE A 121 6.70 2.75 17.22
C ILE A 121 5.21 2.58 16.86
N LEU A 122 4.86 1.51 16.15
CA LEU A 122 3.48 1.30 15.68
C LEU A 122 2.51 1.04 16.84
N LYS A 123 2.94 0.33 17.89
CA LYS A 123 2.15 0.22 19.13
C LYS A 123 1.86 1.59 19.76
N LYS A 124 2.77 2.56 19.64
CA LYS A 124 2.57 3.92 20.15
C LYS A 124 1.62 4.76 19.29
N LEU A 125 1.47 4.44 18.00
CA LEU A 125 0.48 5.10 17.14
C LEU A 125 -0.96 4.75 17.53
N ASN A 126 -1.19 3.60 18.18
CA ASN A 126 -2.47 3.24 18.80
C ASN A 126 -3.70 3.44 17.88
N GLY A 127 -3.61 2.92 16.65
CA GLY A 127 -4.67 3.02 15.63
C GLY A 127 -4.57 4.27 14.74
N ALA A 128 -3.75 5.27 15.09
CA ALA A 128 -3.48 6.40 14.22
C ALA A 128 -2.64 5.98 13.00
N ASN A 129 -2.93 6.59 11.86
CA ASN A 129 -2.15 6.43 10.63
C ASN A 129 -0.96 7.41 10.64
N ASP A 130 0.15 7.01 10.03
CA ASP A 130 1.31 7.88 9.78
C ASP A 130 1.44 8.13 8.28
N LEU A 131 1.30 9.41 7.91
CA LEU A 131 1.31 9.84 6.52
C LEU A 131 1.59 11.34 6.48
N VAL A 132 2.30 11.76 5.43
CA VAL A 132 2.60 13.18 5.21
C VAL A 132 1.45 13.80 4.43
N ILE A 133 0.76 14.76 5.04
CA ILE A 133 -0.21 15.63 4.37
C ILE A 133 0.24 17.08 4.52
N GLY A 134 0.22 17.84 3.42
CA GLY A 134 0.47 19.27 3.40
C GLY A 134 -0.45 20.01 2.44
N LYS A 135 -0.49 21.34 2.60
CA LYS A 135 -1.06 22.23 1.58
C LYS A 135 -0.19 22.15 0.31
N SER A 136 -0.79 22.31 -0.87
CA SER A 136 -0.01 22.29 -2.13
C SER A 136 0.94 23.49 -2.15
N PHE A 137 2.23 23.26 -1.91
CA PHE A 137 3.29 24.29 -1.97
C PHE A 137 4.04 24.28 -3.30
N TRP A 138 3.73 23.34 -4.19
CA TRP A 138 4.50 23.05 -5.40
C TRP A 138 3.59 23.14 -6.62
N HIS A 139 4.06 23.78 -7.69
CA HIS A 139 3.35 23.90 -8.97
C HIS A 139 2.53 22.64 -9.31
N ASP A 140 1.23 22.85 -9.54
CA ASP A 140 0.26 21.77 -9.65
C ASP A 140 0.50 20.96 -10.93
N ARG A 141 1.22 19.83 -10.80
CA ARG A 141 1.41 18.84 -11.89
C ARG A 141 0.14 18.05 -12.19
N CYS A 142 -0.78 17.97 -11.23
CA CYS A 142 -2.07 17.30 -11.37
C CYS A 142 -3.16 18.25 -10.85
N PHE A 143 -4.19 18.49 -11.65
CA PHE A 143 -5.32 19.34 -11.26
C PHE A 143 -6.58 18.48 -11.16
N ILE A 144 -7.03 18.24 -9.94
CA ILE A 144 -8.25 17.49 -9.67
C ILE A 144 -9.39 18.51 -9.55
N ARG A 145 -10.35 18.44 -10.47
CA ARG A 145 -11.51 19.36 -10.49
C ARG A 145 -12.68 18.86 -9.65
N GLU A 146 -12.77 17.56 -9.46
CA GLU A 146 -13.88 16.95 -8.74
C GLU A 146 -13.54 16.87 -7.25
N SER A 147 -14.44 17.42 -6.42
CA SER A 147 -14.33 17.42 -4.96
C SER A 147 -15.54 16.78 -4.31
N ASN A 148 -16.56 16.38 -5.07
CA ASN A 148 -17.75 15.76 -4.54
C ASN A 148 -17.46 14.33 -4.04
N PHE A 149 -17.76 14.11 -2.76
CA PHE A 149 -17.45 12.87 -2.05
C PHE A 149 -18.07 11.63 -2.71
N GLY A 150 -19.34 11.74 -3.14
CA GLY A 150 -20.07 10.66 -3.81
C GLY A 150 -19.50 10.32 -5.18
N LYS A 151 -19.23 11.32 -6.03
CA LYS A 151 -18.65 11.11 -7.36
C LYS A 151 -17.24 10.52 -7.32
N LEU A 152 -16.50 10.79 -6.25
CA LEU A 152 -15.19 10.19 -6.00
C LEU A 152 -15.27 8.73 -5.50
N GLY A 153 -16.48 8.20 -5.28
CA GLY A 153 -16.69 6.83 -4.78
C GLY A 153 -16.32 6.66 -3.30
N LEU A 154 -16.27 7.75 -2.55
CA LEU A 154 -15.82 7.75 -1.15
C LEU A 154 -16.95 7.47 -0.16
N CYS A 155 -18.22 7.48 -0.61
CA CYS A 155 -19.36 7.17 0.26
C CYS A 155 -19.36 5.71 0.70
N PRO A 156 -19.47 5.42 2.01
CA PRO A 156 -19.64 4.07 2.50
C PRO A 156 -20.91 3.39 1.94
N GLY A 157 -20.81 2.10 1.64
CA GLY A 157 -21.92 1.32 1.09
C GLY A 157 -23.01 0.94 2.11
N ASN A 158 -22.74 1.10 3.41
CA ASN A 158 -23.61 0.68 4.51
C ASN A 158 -24.41 1.84 5.14
N LEU A 159 -24.43 3.01 4.51
CA LEU A 159 -25.19 4.18 4.97
C LEU A 159 -26.69 3.99 4.82
N ASP A 160 -27.46 4.62 5.71
CA ASP A 160 -28.91 4.78 5.48
C ASP A 160 -29.21 5.77 4.35
N GLU A 161 -30.48 5.83 3.91
CA GLU A 161 -30.89 6.67 2.78
C GLU A 161 -30.53 8.16 2.97
N LYS A 162 -30.75 8.68 4.17
CA LYS A 162 -30.50 10.10 4.48
C LYS A 162 -29.00 10.38 4.57
N GLU A 163 -28.24 9.48 5.16
CA GLU A 163 -26.78 9.54 5.23
C GLU A 163 -26.15 9.47 3.83
N ALA A 164 -26.63 8.57 2.98
CA ALA A 164 -26.17 8.43 1.61
C ALA A 164 -26.43 9.72 0.80
N GLU A 165 -27.62 10.34 0.93
CA GLU A 165 -27.92 11.62 0.30
C GLU A 165 -27.03 12.77 0.80
N ASN A 166 -26.73 12.80 2.10
CA ASN A 166 -25.84 13.80 2.67
C ASN A 166 -24.40 13.59 2.18
N CYS A 167 -23.94 12.35 2.15
CA CYS A 167 -22.63 11.96 1.65
C CYS A 167 -22.47 12.34 0.17
N ALA A 168 -23.45 12.02 -0.67
CA ALA A 168 -23.44 12.34 -2.09
C ALA A 168 -23.40 13.85 -2.38
N ARG A 169 -23.83 14.70 -1.44
CA ARG A 169 -23.78 16.17 -1.56
C ARG A 169 -22.55 16.81 -0.91
N ALA A 170 -21.78 16.04 -0.13
CA ALA A 170 -20.61 16.54 0.56
C ALA A 170 -19.45 16.79 -0.42
N ASN A 171 -18.56 17.71 -0.04
CA ASN A 171 -17.30 17.97 -0.75
C ASN A 171 -16.10 17.69 0.18
N ILE A 172 -14.99 17.25 -0.41
CA ILE A 172 -13.71 17.10 0.28
C ILE A 172 -12.77 18.26 -0.01
N GLN A 173 -11.88 18.53 0.94
CA GLN A 173 -10.69 19.31 0.67
C GLN A 173 -9.57 18.35 0.28
N LEU A 174 -9.02 18.57 -0.91
CA LEU A 174 -7.89 17.80 -1.38
C LEU A 174 -6.62 18.32 -0.70
N ALA A 175 -5.80 17.38 -0.26
CA ALA A 175 -4.49 17.66 0.27
C ALA A 175 -3.46 16.80 -0.46
N LYS A 176 -2.21 17.26 -0.44
CA LYS A 176 -1.11 16.59 -1.13
C LYS A 176 -0.22 15.89 -0.11
N GLY A 177 0.24 14.70 -0.47
CA GLY A 177 1.11 13.90 0.37
C GLY A 177 2.14 13.12 -0.44
N PHE A 178 2.83 12.22 0.26
CA PHE A 178 3.68 11.20 -0.34
C PHE A 178 2.92 9.87 -0.41
N ILE A 179 3.38 8.98 -1.29
CA ILE A 179 2.81 7.64 -1.41
C ILE A 179 3.18 6.73 -0.24
N HIS A 180 4.30 7.02 0.41
CA HIS A 180 4.75 6.34 1.62
C HIS A 180 3.80 6.66 2.76
N MET A 181 3.12 5.62 3.23
CA MET A 181 2.15 5.70 4.32
C MET A 181 2.28 4.45 5.19
N THR A 182 1.99 4.62 6.47
CA THR A 182 1.75 3.53 7.40
C THR A 182 0.30 3.59 7.86
N LEU A 183 -0.49 2.61 7.46
CA LEU A 183 -1.93 2.58 7.69
C LEU A 183 -2.31 1.48 8.67
N SER A 184 -3.22 1.79 9.60
CA SER A 184 -3.79 0.79 10.49
C SER A 184 -4.63 -0.21 9.70
N ARG A 185 -4.79 -1.41 10.25
CA ARG A 185 -5.63 -2.44 9.64
C ARG A 185 -7.06 -1.96 9.44
N GLU A 186 -7.61 -1.26 10.43
CA GLU A 186 -8.96 -0.71 10.39
C GLU A 186 -9.13 0.27 9.22
N THR A 187 -8.11 1.09 8.95
CA THR A 187 -8.12 2.02 7.81
C THR A 187 -8.11 1.27 6.48
N VAL A 188 -7.30 0.22 6.36
CA VAL A 188 -7.26 -0.61 5.15
C VAL A 188 -8.60 -1.32 4.94
N GLU A 189 -9.16 -1.94 5.98
CA GLU A 189 -10.47 -2.60 5.91
C GLU A 189 -11.58 -1.63 5.52
N TYR A 190 -11.55 -0.40 6.02
CA TYR A 190 -12.47 0.65 5.59
C TYR A 190 -12.32 0.97 4.10
N ILE A 191 -11.08 1.22 3.64
CA ILE A 191 -10.80 1.59 2.25
C ILE A 191 -11.18 0.47 1.27
N THR A 192 -10.93 -0.80 1.63
CA THR A 192 -11.18 -1.95 0.74
C THR A 192 -12.62 -2.45 0.78
N ASN A 193 -13.31 -2.34 1.93
CA ASN A 193 -14.60 -3.01 2.13
C ASN A 193 -15.78 -2.06 2.23
N GLN A 194 -15.55 -0.79 2.62
CA GLN A 194 -16.65 0.15 2.86
C GLN A 194 -16.85 1.13 1.70
N ILE A 195 -15.79 1.49 0.97
CA ILE A 195 -15.83 2.50 -0.10
C ILE A 195 -15.35 1.93 -1.44
N ASN A 196 -15.71 2.60 -2.54
CA ASN A 196 -15.20 2.27 -3.87
C ASN A 196 -14.20 3.34 -4.34
N ILE A 197 -13.00 3.28 -3.75
CA ILE A 197 -11.91 4.24 -4.03
C ILE A 197 -11.37 4.17 -5.46
N THR A 198 -11.74 3.13 -6.23
CA THR A 198 -11.29 2.92 -7.62
C THR A 198 -11.65 4.10 -8.52
N SER A 199 -12.82 4.71 -8.35
CA SER A 199 -13.24 5.89 -9.11
C SER A 199 -12.27 7.05 -8.93
N PHE A 200 -11.90 7.34 -7.68
CA PHE A 200 -10.93 8.38 -7.38
C PHE A 200 -9.52 8.04 -7.89
N MET A 201 -9.05 6.81 -7.67
CA MET A 201 -7.73 6.41 -8.17
C MET A 201 -7.63 6.46 -9.70
N ASN A 202 -8.70 6.10 -10.40
CA ASN A 202 -8.74 6.18 -11.87
C ASN A 202 -8.65 7.62 -12.36
N MET A 203 -9.39 8.53 -11.72
CA MET A 203 -9.29 9.97 -12.00
C MET A 203 -7.87 10.51 -11.78
N LEU A 204 -7.19 10.09 -10.70
CA LEU A 204 -5.79 10.47 -10.45
C LEU A 204 -4.81 9.93 -11.50
N ASN A 205 -5.20 8.89 -12.24
CA ASN A 205 -4.38 8.27 -13.29
C ASN A 205 -4.74 8.73 -14.71
N GLU A 206 -5.75 9.58 -14.88
CA GLU A 206 -6.01 10.19 -16.18
C GLU A 206 -4.78 11.01 -16.60
N LYS A 207 -4.33 10.80 -17.83
CA LYS A 207 -3.19 11.54 -18.38
C LYS A 207 -3.63 12.98 -18.58
N VAL A 208 -3.00 13.91 -17.84
CA VAL A 208 -3.03 15.34 -18.16
C VAL A 208 -2.06 15.62 -19.28
#